data_AF-A0A3P7QPZ2-F1
#
_entry.id   AF-A0A3P7QPZ2-F1
#
_cell.length_a   1.000
_cell.length_b   1.000
_cell.length_c   1.000
_cell.angle_alpha   90.00
_cell.angle_beta   90.00
_cell.angle_gamma   90.00
#
_symmetry.space_group_name_H-M   'P 1'
#
loop_
_entity.id
_entity.type
_entity.pdbx_description
1 polymer ?
#
loop_
_entity_poly.entity_id
_entity_poly.type
_entity_poly.pdbx_seq_one_letter_code
_entity_poly.pdbx_strand_id
1 'polypeptide(L)'
;MEQHTMDIIVAGTWFAILIYAVIANILLAILIVSSTETRTLTSYWIVGSFSLSEVGMAMTALCHVIPFILLHESFSKNESTSDFLMLSGYHSFWAISLMHLVLMALNRVACILYPTYYSTIFSKTNTICLLLLCYFLGPILSIPTLFPCCYILLDSYNYVSYYVDQESW
;
A
#
# COMPACT_ATOMS: atom_id res chain seq x y z
N MET A 1 -13.35 27.83 -12.22
CA MET A 1 -12.67 27.44 -13.47
C MET A 1 -11.25 26.97 -13.18
N GLU A 2 -10.48 27.72 -12.36
CA GLU A 2 -9.13 27.30 -11.93
C GLU A 2 -9.11 25.97 -11.16
N GLN A 3 -10.04 25.77 -10.20
CA GLN A 3 -10.09 24.52 -9.41
C GLN A 3 -10.24 23.27 -10.28
N HIS A 4 -11.23 23.27 -11.19
CA HIS A 4 -11.46 22.15 -12.10
C HIS A 4 -10.25 21.83 -13.00
N THR A 5 -9.49 22.85 -13.42
CA THR A 5 -8.25 22.64 -14.17
C THR A 5 -7.18 21.99 -13.29
N MET A 6 -7.07 22.40 -12.03
CA MET A 6 -6.15 21.79 -11.06
C MET A 6 -6.53 20.34 -10.75
N ASP A 7 -7.83 20.04 -10.56
CA ASP A 7 -8.32 18.69 -10.30
C ASP A 7 -7.94 17.74 -11.44
N ILE A 8 -8.09 18.18 -12.70
CA ILE A 8 -7.68 17.40 -13.88
C ILE A 8 -6.18 17.16 -13.91
N ILE A 9 -5.36 18.17 -13.59
CA ILE A 9 -3.90 18.03 -13.57
C ILE A 9 -3.46 17.06 -12.48
N VAL A 10 -4.00 17.20 -11.26
CA VAL A 10 -3.67 16.33 -10.12
C VAL A 10 -4.15 14.90 -10.39
N ALA A 11 -5.42 14.73 -10.77
CA ALA A 11 -5.96 13.42 -11.08
C ALA A 11 -5.22 12.76 -12.26
N GLY A 12 -4.90 13.50 -13.32
CA GLY A 12 -4.17 12.98 -14.48
C GLY A 12 -2.74 12.55 -14.14
N THR A 13 -2.02 13.34 -13.34
CA THR A 13 -0.66 12.98 -12.90
C THR A 13 -0.67 11.76 -11.98
N TRP A 14 -1.59 11.71 -11.01
CA TRP A 14 -1.71 10.58 -10.09
C TRP A 14 -2.15 9.32 -10.83
N PHE A 15 -3.11 9.42 -11.75
CA PHE A 15 -3.55 8.31 -12.59
C PHE A 15 -2.40 7.70 -13.40
N ALA A 16 -1.56 8.54 -14.02
CA ALA A 16 -0.40 8.07 -14.78
C ALA A 16 0.61 7.32 -13.89
N ILE A 17 0.93 7.87 -12.72
CA ILE A 17 1.85 7.24 -11.75
C ILE A 17 1.27 5.92 -11.24
N LEU A 18 -0.01 5.88 -10.90
CA LEU A 18 -0.67 4.69 -10.36
C LEU A 18 -0.77 3.56 -11.40
N ILE A 19 -1.11 3.87 -12.65
CA ILE A 19 -1.10 2.87 -13.74
C ILE A 19 0.30 2.29 -13.93
N TYR A 20 1.31 3.17 -13.97
CA TYR A 20 2.70 2.72 -14.08
C TYR A 20 3.05 1.80 -12.91
N ALA A 21 2.70 2.17 -11.69
CA ALA A 21 2.96 1.37 -10.49
C ALA A 21 2.27 0.00 -10.56
N VAL A 22 1.01 -0.06 -10.98
CA VAL A 22 0.28 -1.34 -11.14
C VAL A 22 0.96 -2.22 -12.18
N ILE A 23 1.23 -1.69 -13.38
CA ILE A 23 1.83 -2.48 -14.47
C ILE A 23 3.22 -2.97 -14.06
N ALA A 24 4.08 -2.09 -13.55
CA ALA A 24 5.44 -2.43 -13.17
C ALA A 24 5.49 -3.50 -12.07
N ASN A 25 4.65 -3.37 -11.04
CA ASN A 25 4.62 -4.33 -9.94
C ASN A 25 3.97 -5.67 -10.31
N ILE A 26 2.97 -5.68 -11.20
CA ILE A 26 2.43 -6.94 -11.76
C ILE A 26 3.50 -7.65 -12.59
N LEU A 27 4.21 -6.92 -13.47
CA LEU A 27 5.29 -7.50 -14.27
C LEU A 27 6.40 -8.07 -13.38
N LEU A 28 6.75 -7.38 -12.29
CA LEU A 28 7.73 -7.86 -11.31
C LEU A 28 7.25 -9.14 -10.62
N ALA A 29 6.00 -9.19 -10.19
CA ALA A 29 5.40 -10.39 -9.59
C ALA A 29 5.41 -11.57 -10.58
N ILE A 30 5.04 -11.34 -11.84
CA ILE A 30 5.09 -12.35 -12.90
C ILE A 30 6.52 -12.84 -13.10
N LEU A 31 7.50 -11.94 -13.21
CA LEU A 31 8.91 -12.29 -13.39
C LEU A 31 9.41 -13.23 -12.30
N ILE A 32 9.09 -12.94 -11.03
CA ILE A 32 9.50 -13.75 -9.88
C ILE A 32 8.83 -15.13 -9.90
N VAL A 33 7.56 -15.22 -10.30
CA VAL A 33 6.84 -16.49 -10.38
C VAL A 33 7.29 -17.33 -11.57
N SER A 34 7.66 -16.69 -12.69
CA SER A 34 8.06 -17.36 -13.93
C SER A 34 9.48 -17.95 -13.87
N SER A 35 10.42 -17.33 -13.16
CA SER A 35 11.81 -17.81 -13.11
C SER A 35 12.06 -18.76 -11.93
N THR A 36 12.36 -20.02 -12.22
CA THR A 36 12.68 -21.05 -11.21
C THR A 36 13.87 -20.65 -10.34
N GLU A 37 14.89 -20.02 -10.91
CA GLU A 37 16.09 -19.54 -10.21
C GLU A 37 15.72 -18.47 -9.17
N THR A 38 14.90 -17.49 -9.54
CA THR A 38 14.49 -16.43 -8.62
C THR A 38 13.66 -16.96 -7.45
N ARG A 39 12.80 -17.96 -7.67
CA ARG A 39 12.00 -18.61 -6.61
C ARG A 39 12.83 -19.40 -5.60
N THR A 40 14.08 -19.75 -5.92
CA THR A 40 14.93 -20.47 -4.95
C THR A 40 15.44 -19.56 -3.84
N LEU A 41 15.55 -18.25 -4.11
CA LEU A 41 16.11 -17.27 -3.20
C LEU A 41 15.00 -16.58 -2.39
N THR A 42 15.10 -16.65 -1.07
CA THR A 42 14.12 -16.09 -0.12
C THR A 42 13.96 -14.58 -0.25
N SER A 43 15.02 -13.86 -0.65
CA SER A 43 14.96 -12.42 -0.89
C SER A 43 13.95 -12.02 -1.97
N TYR A 44 13.80 -12.81 -3.04
CA TYR A 44 12.84 -12.49 -4.10
C TYR A 44 11.40 -12.74 -3.68
N TRP A 45 11.14 -13.64 -2.73
CA TRP A 45 9.80 -13.78 -2.15
C TRP A 45 9.37 -12.54 -1.38
N ILE A 46 10.31 -11.88 -0.68
CA ILE A 46 10.03 -10.61 0.00
C ILE A 46 9.74 -9.51 -1.02
N VAL A 47 10.54 -9.42 -2.10
CA VAL A 47 10.32 -8.45 -3.18
C VAL A 47 8.98 -8.68 -3.88
N GLY A 48 8.61 -9.94 -4.16
CA GLY A 48 7.33 -10.27 -4.79
C GLY A 48 6.13 -9.95 -3.90
N SER A 49 6.30 -10.11 -2.59
CA SER A 49 5.27 -9.72 -1.63
C SER A 49 5.12 -8.20 -1.51
N PHE A 50 6.23 -7.48 -1.52
CA PHE A 50 6.26 -6.02 -1.59
C PHE A 50 5.57 -5.51 -2.86
N SER A 51 5.86 -6.09 -4.03
CA SER A 51 5.19 -5.68 -5.26
C SER A 51 3.69 -5.93 -5.21
N LEU A 52 3.23 -7.00 -4.57
CA LEU A 52 1.80 -7.29 -4.42
C LEU A 52 1.11 -6.27 -3.50
N SER A 53 1.75 -5.84 -2.40
CA SER A 53 1.20 -4.80 -1.52
C SER A 53 1.13 -3.44 -2.20
N GLU A 54 2.12 -3.10 -3.03
CA GLU A 54 2.10 -1.89 -3.87
C GLU A 54 0.97 -1.91 -4.91
N VAL A 55 0.70 -3.07 -5.55
CA VAL A 55 -0.47 -3.22 -6.45
C VAL A 55 -1.76 -3.00 -5.67
N GLY A 56 -1.90 -3.60 -4.49
CA GLY A 56 -3.08 -3.41 -3.64
C GLY A 56 -3.33 -1.94 -3.31
N MET A 57 -2.29 -1.23 -2.87
CA MET A 57 -2.33 0.20 -2.57
C MET A 57 -2.66 1.04 -3.82
N ALA A 58 -2.05 0.75 -4.96
CA ALA A 58 -2.28 1.50 -6.18
C ALA A 58 -3.70 1.29 -6.74
N MET A 59 -4.24 0.07 -6.61
CA MET A 59 -5.62 -0.25 -7.00
C MET A 59 -6.65 0.45 -6.12
N THR A 60 -6.46 0.47 -4.80
CA THR A 60 -7.38 1.22 -3.92
C THR A 60 -7.34 2.72 -4.22
N ALA A 61 -6.16 3.29 -4.50
CA ALA A 61 -6.03 4.69 -4.91
C ALA A 61 -6.68 4.97 -6.29
N LEU A 62 -6.53 4.09 -7.28
CA LEU A 62 -7.17 4.25 -8.59
C LEU A 62 -8.70 4.20 -8.50
N CYS A 63 -9.24 3.28 -7.70
CA CYS A 63 -10.68 3.09 -7.58
C CYS A 63 -11.36 4.13 -6.70
N HIS A 64 -10.64 4.74 -5.75
CA HIS A 64 -11.24 5.63 -4.76
C HIS A 64 -10.76 7.08 -4.86
N VAL A 65 -9.44 7.30 -4.81
CA VAL A 65 -8.84 8.65 -4.73
C VAL A 65 -9.06 9.43 -6.03
N ILE A 66 -8.88 8.80 -7.20
CA ILE A 66 -9.07 9.49 -8.48
C ILE A 66 -10.54 9.90 -8.71
N PRO A 67 -11.54 9.01 -8.55
CA PRO A 67 -12.94 9.42 -8.62
C PRO A 67 -13.33 10.45 -7.56
N PHE A 68 -12.77 10.35 -6.35
CA PHE A 68 -13.06 11.29 -5.27
C PHE A 68 -12.60 12.73 -5.59
N ILE A 69 -11.44 12.88 -6.24
CA ILE A 69 -10.95 14.19 -6.70
C ILE A 69 -11.80 14.72 -7.86
N LEU A 70 -12.19 13.89 -8.82
CA LEU A 70 -12.89 14.35 -10.03
C LEU A 70 -14.39 14.61 -9.82
N LEU A 71 -15.02 13.94 -8.84
CA LEU A 71 -16.48 13.93 -8.68
C LEU A 71 -16.96 14.61 -7.39
N HIS A 72 -16.05 15.09 -6.52
CA HIS A 72 -16.29 15.81 -5.26
C HIS A 72 -17.63 15.45 -4.57
N GLU A 73 -18.68 16.25 -4.81
CA GLU A 73 -19.99 16.17 -4.15
C GLU A 73 -20.83 14.93 -4.52
N SER A 74 -20.65 14.40 -5.74
CA SER A 74 -21.43 13.24 -6.20
C SER A 74 -20.93 11.93 -5.61
N PHE A 75 -19.64 11.85 -5.28
CA PHE A 75 -19.03 10.68 -4.65
C PHE A 75 -19.24 10.70 -3.13
N SER A 76 -19.06 11.88 -2.49
CA SER A 76 -19.24 12.08 -1.04
C SER A 76 -20.66 11.76 -0.54
N LYS A 77 -21.70 11.99 -1.35
CA LYS A 77 -23.09 11.79 -0.93
C LYS A 77 -23.53 10.31 -0.94
N ASN A 78 -22.78 9.44 -1.63
CA ASN A 78 -23.28 8.12 -1.97
C ASN A 78 -22.85 7.04 -0.98
N GLU A 79 -21.62 7.02 -0.43
CA GLU A 79 -21.19 5.90 0.44
C GLU A 79 -20.07 6.25 1.46
N SER A 80 -20.45 6.81 2.62
CA SER A 80 -19.49 7.07 3.73
C SER A 80 -18.79 5.80 4.26
N THR A 81 -19.44 4.65 4.16
CA THR A 81 -18.87 3.35 4.56
C THR A 81 -17.86 2.81 3.54
N SER A 82 -18.05 3.09 2.25
CA SER A 82 -17.13 2.68 1.19
C SER A 82 -15.88 3.53 1.19
N ASP A 83 -16.03 4.84 1.43
CA ASP A 83 -14.91 5.76 1.63
C ASP A 83 -14.02 5.33 2.79
N PHE A 84 -14.64 4.96 3.91
CA PHE A 84 -13.94 4.45 5.08
C PHE A 84 -13.20 3.13 4.80
N LEU A 85 -13.86 2.17 4.14
CA LEU A 85 -13.27 0.87 3.83
C LEU A 85 -12.09 0.98 2.84
N MET A 86 -12.24 1.80 1.80
CA MET A 86 -11.21 2.00 0.78
C MET A 86 -9.99 2.72 1.35
N LEU A 87 -10.19 3.74 2.18
CA LEU A 87 -9.09 4.45 2.83
C LEU A 87 -8.39 3.60 3.89
N SER A 88 -9.14 2.83 4.69
CA SER A 88 -8.56 1.84 5.60
C SER A 88 -7.75 0.79 4.83
N GLY A 89 -8.25 0.33 3.69
CA GLY A 89 -7.54 -0.60 2.81
C GLY A 89 -6.22 -0.01 2.31
N TYR A 90 -6.24 1.24 1.84
CA TYR A 90 -5.05 1.98 1.42
C TYR A 90 -4.00 2.05 2.55
N HIS A 91 -4.40 2.46 3.76
CA HIS A 91 -3.50 2.52 4.91
C HIS A 91 -2.94 1.14 5.31
N SER A 92 -3.77 0.10 5.22
CA SER A 92 -3.35 -1.27 5.52
C SER A 92 -2.27 -1.75 4.55
N PHE A 93 -2.48 -1.57 3.23
CA PHE A 93 -1.48 -1.93 2.22
C PHE A 93 -0.20 -1.11 2.35
N TRP A 94 -0.33 0.19 2.64
CA TRP A 94 0.82 1.05 2.91
C TRP A 94 1.65 0.55 4.11
N ALA A 95 0.99 0.18 5.22
CA ALA A 95 1.67 -0.36 6.40
C ALA A 95 2.36 -1.71 6.11
N ILE A 96 1.72 -2.58 5.32
CA ILE A 96 2.32 -3.84 4.85
C ILE A 96 3.57 -3.55 4.00
N SER A 97 3.49 -2.62 3.04
CA SER A 97 4.64 -2.21 2.20
C SER A 97 5.82 -1.70 3.03
N LEU A 98 5.56 -0.91 4.07
CA LEU A 98 6.61 -0.46 5.01
C LEU A 98 7.26 -1.63 5.75
N MET A 99 6.47 -2.58 6.24
CA MET A 99 7.00 -3.76 6.93
C MET A 99 7.86 -4.61 5.98
N HIS A 100 7.46 -4.74 4.73
CA HIS A 100 8.26 -5.41 3.71
C HIS A 100 9.58 -4.67 3.42
N LEU A 101 9.61 -3.34 3.40
CA LEU A 101 10.85 -2.56 3.28
C LEU A 101 11.82 -2.83 4.43
N VAL A 102 11.31 -2.82 5.67
CA VAL A 102 12.09 -3.17 6.86
C VAL A 102 12.61 -4.60 6.76
N LEU A 103 11.76 -5.55 6.34
CA LEU A 103 12.14 -6.94 6.18
C LEU A 103 13.21 -7.13 5.10
N MET A 104 13.13 -6.41 3.98
CA MET A 104 14.17 -6.42 2.93
C MET A 104 15.50 -5.87 3.46
N ALA A 105 15.47 -4.79 4.25
CA ALA A 105 16.67 -4.24 4.87
C ALA A 105 17.31 -5.25 5.85
N LEU A 106 16.51 -5.85 6.73
CA LEU A 106 16.97 -6.89 7.66
C LEU A 106 17.54 -8.12 6.93
N ASN A 107 16.89 -8.55 5.83
CA ASN A 107 17.38 -9.64 5.01
C ASN A 107 18.78 -9.33 4.44
N ARG A 108 19.01 -8.11 3.95
CA ARG A 108 20.33 -7.69 3.45
C ARG A 108 21.36 -7.59 4.56
N VAL A 109 20.99 -7.04 5.73
CA VAL A 109 21.87 -6.95 6.90
C VAL A 109 22.28 -8.35 7.38
N ALA A 110 21.35 -9.28 7.51
CA ALA A 110 21.65 -10.64 7.95
C ALA A 110 22.56 -11.39 6.97
N CYS A 111 22.37 -11.18 5.66
CA CYS A 111 23.20 -11.76 4.62
C CYS A 111 24.66 -11.27 4.70
N ILE A 112 24.87 -9.98 5.01
CA ILE A 112 26.21 -9.38 5.08
C ILE A 112 26.90 -9.68 6.41
N LEU A 113 26.20 -9.50 7.54
CA LEU A 113 26.80 -9.61 8.88
C LEU A 113 26.88 -11.06 9.39
N TYR A 114 25.95 -11.93 9.01
CA TYR A 114 25.81 -13.27 9.57
C TYR A 114 25.60 -14.34 8.48
N PRO A 115 26.53 -14.49 7.51
CA PRO A 115 26.36 -15.41 6.38
C PRO A 115 26.16 -16.87 6.81
N THR A 116 26.82 -17.31 7.90
CA THR A 116 26.71 -18.68 8.42
C THR A 116 25.33 -18.99 9.00
N TYR A 117 24.65 -17.99 9.57
CA TYR A 117 23.32 -18.13 10.18
C TYR A 117 22.18 -17.70 9.25
N TYR A 118 22.50 -17.08 8.11
CA TYR A 118 21.52 -16.55 7.16
C TYR A 118 20.51 -17.61 6.70
N SER A 119 20.97 -18.82 6.36
CA SER A 119 20.11 -19.91 5.91
C SER A 119 19.17 -20.43 7.00
N THR A 120 19.53 -20.28 8.27
CA THR A 120 18.69 -20.61 9.43
C THR A 120 17.65 -19.53 9.70
N ILE A 121 18.05 -18.25 9.64
CA ILE A 121 17.14 -17.11 9.88
C ILE A 121 16.15 -16.97 8.72
N PHE A 122 16.65 -16.82 7.50
CA PHE A 122 15.89 -16.62 6.28
C PHE A 122 15.77 -17.92 5.48
N SER A 123 15.19 -18.95 6.10
CA SER A 123 14.74 -20.17 5.43
C SER A 123 13.43 -19.93 4.66
N LYS A 124 13.05 -20.83 3.74
CA LYS A 124 11.79 -20.69 2.97
C LYS A 124 10.57 -20.61 3.89
N THR A 125 10.50 -21.50 4.89
CA THR A 125 9.38 -21.55 5.85
C THR A 125 9.36 -20.31 6.73
N ASN A 126 10.52 -19.87 7.25
CA ASN A 126 10.59 -18.68 8.08
C ASN A 126 10.21 -17.43 7.29
N THR A 127 10.66 -17.32 6.04
CA THR A 127 10.31 -16.20 5.16
C THR A 127 8.80 -16.13 4.94
N ILE A 128 8.15 -17.25 4.64
CA ILE A 128 6.69 -17.29 4.50
C ILE A 128 6.00 -16.87 5.81
N CYS A 129 6.48 -17.37 6.95
CA CYS A 129 5.94 -16.99 8.27
C CYS A 129 6.09 -15.48 8.54
N LEU A 130 7.26 -14.91 8.25
CA LEU A 130 7.53 -13.47 8.38
C LEU A 130 6.63 -12.64 7.45
N LEU A 131 6.42 -13.09 6.21
CA LEU A 131 5.49 -12.42 5.29
C LEU A 131 4.05 -12.46 5.81
N LEU A 132 3.56 -13.62 6.27
CA LEU A 132 2.24 -13.73 6.87
C LEU A 132 2.09 -12.82 8.10
N LEU A 133 3.14 -12.71 8.91
CA LEU A 133 3.20 -11.78 10.04
C LEU A 133 3.14 -10.32 9.57
N CYS A 134 3.81 -9.94 8.48
CA CYS A 134 3.69 -8.60 7.88
C CYS A 134 2.24 -8.30 7.44
N TYR A 135 1.58 -9.26 6.75
CA TYR A 135 0.18 -9.12 6.35
C TYR A 135 -0.79 -9.07 7.53
N PHE A 136 -0.43 -9.64 8.67
CA PHE A 136 -1.26 -9.57 9.88
C PHE A 136 -1.04 -8.27 10.66
N LEU A 137 0.23 -7.86 10.83
CA LEU A 137 0.58 -6.65 11.59
C LEU A 137 0.21 -5.36 10.86
N GLY A 138 0.30 -5.34 9.52
CA GLY A 138 -0.02 -4.13 8.74
C GLY A 138 -1.43 -3.61 9.01
N PRO A 139 -2.48 -4.43 8.81
CA PRO A 139 -3.86 -4.05 9.14
C PRO A 139 -4.03 -3.70 10.62
N ILE A 140 -3.37 -4.40 11.54
CA ILE A 140 -3.44 -4.11 12.99
C ILE A 140 -2.92 -2.71 13.30
N LEU A 141 -1.82 -2.29 12.67
CA LEU A 141 -1.28 -0.94 12.82
C LEU A 141 -2.16 0.12 12.18
N SER A 142 -3.03 -0.26 11.25
CA SER A 142 -4.05 0.60 10.65
C SER A 142 -5.38 0.57 11.43
N ILE A 143 -5.54 -0.25 12.48
CA ILE A 143 -6.75 -0.24 13.31
C ILE A 143 -6.97 1.12 14.00
N PRO A 144 -5.95 1.84 14.52
CA PRO A 144 -6.15 3.16 15.11
C PRO A 144 -6.89 4.14 14.19
N THR A 145 -6.66 4.08 12.87
CA THR A 145 -7.35 4.94 11.89
C THR A 145 -8.82 4.57 11.67
N LEU A 146 -9.27 3.43 12.22
CA LEU A 146 -10.68 3.02 12.21
C LEU A 146 -11.49 3.63 13.37
N PHE A 147 -10.85 4.17 14.41
CA PHE A 147 -11.56 4.74 15.54
C PHE A 147 -12.01 6.18 15.26
N PRO A 148 -13.19 6.60 15.76
CA PRO A 148 -13.75 7.94 15.50
C PRO A 148 -12.83 9.10 15.96
N CYS A 149 -11.96 8.86 16.94
CA CYS A 149 -11.02 9.86 17.45
C CYS A 149 -9.80 10.10 16.55
N CYS A 150 -9.52 9.20 15.61
CA CYS A 150 -8.32 9.23 14.77
C CYS A 150 -8.66 8.99 13.29
N TYR A 151 -9.91 9.25 12.89
CA TYR A 151 -10.32 8.98 11.52
C TYR A 151 -9.67 10.00 10.57
N ILE A 152 -9.17 9.46 9.47
CA ILE A 152 -8.53 10.24 8.42
C ILE A 152 -9.56 10.40 7.31
N LEU A 153 -9.74 11.62 6.82
CA LEU A 153 -10.46 11.89 5.58
C LEU A 153 -9.51 12.39 4.52
N LEU A 154 -9.92 12.19 3.28
CA LEU A 154 -9.36 12.89 2.14
C LEU A 154 -10.15 14.19 1.94
N ASP A 155 -9.47 15.32 1.91
CA ASP A 155 -10.02 16.56 1.39
C ASP A 155 -9.83 16.59 -0.12
N SER A 156 -10.92 16.50 -0.87
CA SER A 156 -10.87 16.52 -2.33
C SER A 156 -10.47 17.87 -2.90
N TYR A 157 -10.73 18.98 -2.19
CA TYR A 157 -10.42 20.33 -2.66
C TYR A 157 -8.97 20.72 -2.43
N ASN A 158 -8.37 20.21 -1.35
CA ASN A 158 -6.98 20.49 -0.98
C ASN A 158 -6.01 19.35 -1.34
N TYR A 159 -6.50 18.21 -1.82
CA TYR A 159 -5.73 17.00 -2.16
C TYR A 159 -4.89 16.45 -1.00
N VAL A 160 -5.30 16.71 0.23
CA VAL A 160 -4.57 16.37 1.46
C VAL A 160 -5.44 15.52 2.36
N SER A 161 -4.83 14.55 3.04
CA SER A 161 -5.49 13.82 4.11
C SER A 161 -5.40 14.60 5.43
N TYR A 162 -6.52 14.69 6.15
CA TYR A 162 -6.59 15.37 7.44
C TYR A 162 -7.25 14.47 8.49
N TYR A 163 -6.83 14.65 9.74
CA TYR A 163 -7.56 14.11 10.88
C TYR A 163 -8.74 15.00 11.14
N VAL A 164 -9.90 14.40 11.32
CA VAL A 164 -11.09 15.19 11.60
C VAL A 164 -11.18 15.47 13.08
N ASP A 165 -11.45 16.72 13.39
CA ASP A 165 -11.62 17.17 14.76
C ASP A 165 -12.89 16.57 15.38
N GLN A 166 -12.79 16.12 16.63
CA GLN A 166 -13.90 15.49 17.35
C GLN A 166 -15.10 16.44 17.57
N GLU A 167 -15.00 17.73 17.28
CA GLU A 167 -16.07 18.71 17.50
C GLU A 167 -16.84 19.11 16.22
N SER A 168 -16.61 18.46 15.07
CA SER A 168 -17.26 18.84 13.80
C SER A 168 -18.57 18.10 13.48
N TRP A 169 -19.26 17.54 14.48
CA TRP A 169 -20.54 16.83 14.34
C TRP A 169 -21.57 17.29 15.38
#